data_AF-A0A964T956-F1
#
_entry.id   AF-A0A964T956-F1
#
_cell.length_a   1.000
_cell.length_b   1.000
_cell.length_c   1.000
_cell.angle_alpha   90.00
_cell.angle_beta   90.00
_cell.angle_gamma   90.00
#
_symmetry.space_group_name_H-M   'P 1'
#
loop_
_entity.id
_entity.type
_entity.pdbx_description
1 polymer ?
#
loop_
_entity_poly.entity_id
_entity_poly.type
_entity_poly.pdbx_seq_one_letter_code
_entity_poly.pdbx_strand_id
1 'polypeptide(L)'
;MKTFFILILSLMAIPHGEVEQDSILYATYQGHDSQMYLFEDDEGETHEFATIRGSASKKYNMDSDDHVGKMFKVVYTIESEEEGDTYIILDLELPM
;
A
#
# COMPACT_ATOMS: atom_id res chain seq x y z
N MET A 1 -36.31 -23.07 46.45
CA MET A 1 -36.61 -22.49 45.12
C MET A 1 -35.32 -22.56 44.32
N LYS A 2 -35.35 -23.17 43.13
CA LYS A 2 -34.15 -23.43 42.30
C LYS A 2 -33.74 -22.12 41.62
N THR A 3 -32.57 -21.58 41.93
CA THR A 3 -32.04 -20.39 41.26
C THR A 3 -31.55 -20.77 39.87
N PHE A 4 -32.20 -20.23 38.84
CA PHE A 4 -31.74 -20.32 37.46
C PHE A 4 -30.61 -19.30 37.25
N PHE A 5 -29.40 -19.77 36.97
CA PHE A 5 -28.31 -18.94 36.44
C PHE A 5 -28.52 -18.77 34.94
N ILE A 6 -28.84 -17.55 34.49
CA ILE A 6 -28.87 -17.21 33.07
C ILE A 6 -27.51 -16.58 32.73
N LEU A 7 -26.72 -17.29 31.94
CA LEU A 7 -25.43 -16.84 31.45
C LEU A 7 -25.69 -16.00 30.19
N ILE A 8 -25.66 -14.68 30.33
CA ILE A 8 -25.75 -13.76 29.20
C ILE A 8 -24.39 -13.76 28.51
N LEU A 9 -24.28 -14.52 27.42
CA LEU A 9 -23.11 -14.49 26.54
C LEU A 9 -23.18 -13.18 25.73
N SER A 10 -22.45 -12.17 26.18
CA SER A 10 -22.22 -10.94 25.41
C SER A 10 -21.43 -11.28 24.16
N LEU A 11 -22.09 -11.33 23.00
CA LEU A 11 -21.39 -11.17 21.72
C LEU A 11 -20.84 -9.74 21.66
N MET A 12 -19.58 -9.58 22.04
CA MET A 12 -18.82 -8.41 21.64
C MET A 12 -18.62 -8.53 20.12
N ALA A 13 -19.37 -7.75 19.35
CA ALA A 13 -19.01 -7.48 17.97
C ALA A 13 -17.67 -6.74 18.02
N ILE A 14 -16.60 -7.42 17.61
CA ILE A 14 -15.32 -6.78 17.35
C ILE A 14 -15.56 -5.93 16.10
N PRO A 15 -15.46 -4.60 16.16
CA PRO A 15 -15.44 -3.82 14.94
C PRO A 15 -14.19 -4.25 14.16
N HIS A 16 -14.36 -4.94 13.04
CA HIS A 16 -13.35 -4.94 12.00
C HIS A 16 -13.31 -3.51 11.49
N GLY A 17 -12.47 -2.67 12.11
CA GLY A 17 -11.91 -1.56 11.38
C GLY A 17 -11.14 -2.17 10.21
N GLU A 18 -11.39 -1.67 9.01
CA GLU A 18 -10.60 -1.99 7.83
C GLU A 18 -9.15 -1.68 8.17
N VAL A 19 -8.37 -2.72 8.46
CA VAL A 19 -6.92 -2.58 8.58
C VAL A 19 -6.46 -2.53 7.13
N GLU A 20 -6.28 -1.33 6.60
CA GLU A 20 -5.49 -1.13 5.38
C GLU A 20 -4.15 -1.82 5.62
N GLN A 21 -3.94 -2.94 4.93
CA GLN A 21 -2.77 -3.78 5.13
C GLN A 21 -1.71 -3.33 4.14
N ASP A 22 -0.74 -2.55 4.64
CA ASP A 22 0.40 -2.10 3.86
C ASP A 22 1.08 -3.30 3.18
N SER A 23 1.18 -3.25 1.87
CA SER A 23 1.83 -4.25 1.02
C SER A 23 3.25 -3.82 0.68
N ILE A 24 4.13 -4.79 0.46
CA ILE A 24 5.56 -4.56 0.17
C ILE A 24 5.90 -5.19 -1.18
N LEU A 25 6.50 -4.39 -2.06
CA LEU A 25 7.02 -4.79 -3.36
C LEU A 25 8.50 -4.40 -3.46
N TYR A 26 9.33 -5.24 -4.07
CA TYR A 26 10.71 -4.88 -4.45
C TYR A 26 10.75 -4.75 -5.97
N ALA A 27 10.96 -3.53 -6.45
CA ALA A 27 10.87 -3.26 -7.88
C ALA A 27 11.73 -2.07 -8.30
N THR A 28 12.13 -2.07 -9.57
CA THR A 28 12.95 -1.04 -10.20
C THR A 28 12.07 0.07 -10.76
N TYR A 29 12.35 1.30 -10.35
CA TYR A 29 11.62 2.46 -10.86
C TYR A 29 11.94 2.71 -12.34
N GLN A 30 10.91 2.70 -13.18
CA GLN A 30 11.03 2.86 -14.63
C GLN A 30 10.74 4.28 -15.11
N GLY A 31 10.14 5.12 -14.27
CA GLY A 31 9.78 6.49 -14.60
C GLY A 31 8.32 6.81 -14.29
N HIS A 32 7.91 8.00 -14.69
CA HIS A 32 6.55 8.50 -14.53
C HIS A 32 5.97 8.74 -15.93
N ASP A 33 4.99 7.94 -16.32
CA ASP A 33 4.28 8.07 -17.59
C ASP A 33 2.78 8.17 -17.33
N SER A 34 2.09 9.01 -18.10
CA SER A 34 0.62 9.04 -18.12
C SER A 34 -0.04 9.17 -16.74
N GLN A 35 0.61 9.92 -15.82
CA GLN A 35 0.20 10.15 -14.42
C GLN A 35 0.42 8.99 -13.44
N MET A 36 1.14 7.95 -13.84
CA MET A 36 1.41 6.77 -13.02
C MET A 36 2.91 6.61 -12.77
N TYR A 37 3.27 6.22 -11.55
CA TYR A 37 4.62 5.81 -11.20
C TYR A 37 4.81 4.34 -11.53
N LEU A 38 5.77 4.05 -12.41
CA LEU A 38 5.98 2.71 -12.95
C LEU A 38 7.13 2.00 -12.26
N PHE A 39 6.88 0.77 -11.82
CA PHE A 39 7.87 -0.09 -11.18
C PHE A 39 7.86 -1.47 -11.81
N GLU A 40 9.02 -2.01 -12.18
CA GLU A 40 9.15 -3.37 -12.72
C GLU A 40 9.82 -4.27 -11.69
N ASP A 41 9.18 -5.40 -11.35
CA ASP A 41 9.76 -6.39 -10.44
C ASP A 41 10.79 -7.30 -11.12
N ASP A 42 11.31 -8.28 -10.38
CA ASP A 42 12.31 -9.21 -10.89
C ASP A 42 11.75 -10.26 -11.86
N GLU A 43 10.43 -10.41 -11.92
CA GLU A 43 9.73 -11.25 -12.91
C GLU A 43 9.42 -10.48 -14.20
N GLY A 44 9.67 -9.17 -14.24
CA GLY A 44 9.39 -8.29 -15.36
C GLY A 44 7.93 -7.81 -15.41
N GLU A 45 7.18 -7.97 -14.33
CA GLU A 45 5.82 -7.43 -14.20
C GLU A 45 5.88 -5.94 -13.85
N THR A 46 5.12 -5.12 -14.58
CA THR A 46 5.01 -3.68 -14.33
C THR A 46 3.84 -3.41 -13.39
N HIS A 47 4.16 -2.77 -12.26
CA HIS A 47 3.24 -2.29 -11.25
C HIS A 47 3.07 -0.78 -11.40
N GLU A 48 1.81 -0.33 -11.47
CA GLU A 48 1.44 1.06 -11.67
C GLU A 48 0.87 1.66 -10.38
N PHE A 49 1.41 2.80 -9.95
CA PHE A 49 0.91 3.51 -8.78
C PHE A 49 0.39 4.89 -9.17
N ALA A 50 -0.83 5.19 -8.73
CA ALA A 50 -1.51 6.44 -9.09
C ALA A 50 -0.91 7.65 -8.38
N THR A 51 -0.40 7.48 -7.16
CA THR A 51 0.15 8.59 -6.40
C THR A 51 1.14 8.14 -5.33
N ILE A 52 1.92 9.10 -4.83
CA ILE A 52 2.84 8.95 -3.71
C ILE A 52 2.36 9.85 -2.57
N ARG A 53 2.09 9.25 -1.41
CA ARG A 53 1.71 9.94 -0.18
C ARG A 53 2.77 9.72 0.90
N GLY A 54 2.47 10.15 2.12
CA GLY A 54 3.25 9.80 3.30
C GLY A 54 4.69 10.31 3.25
N SER A 55 5.62 9.44 3.66
CA SER A 55 7.03 9.80 3.79
C SER A 55 7.81 9.68 2.48
N ALA A 56 7.38 8.80 1.56
CA ALA A 56 7.99 8.66 0.23
C ALA A 56 8.04 10.01 -0.52
N SER A 57 6.93 10.76 -0.54
CA SER A 57 6.82 12.06 -1.23
C SER A 57 7.82 13.13 -0.75
N LYS A 58 8.40 12.93 0.45
CA LYS A 58 9.39 13.84 1.04
C LYS A 58 10.83 13.36 0.86
N LYS A 59 11.02 12.05 0.67
CA LYS A 59 12.33 11.40 0.57
C LYS A 59 12.90 11.48 -0.83
N TYR A 60 12.05 11.33 -1.85
CA TYR A 60 12.47 11.23 -3.24
C TYR A 60 11.59 12.08 -4.14
N ASN A 61 12.21 12.75 -5.10
CA ASN A 61 11.49 13.44 -6.17
C ASN A 61 11.28 12.46 -7.32
N MET A 62 10.25 11.63 -7.23
CA MET A 62 10.00 10.59 -8.24
C MET A 62 9.56 11.17 -9.59
N ASP A 63 9.20 12.45 -9.66
CA ASP A 63 8.90 13.10 -10.94
C ASP A 63 10.16 13.46 -11.75
N SER A 64 11.37 13.25 -11.21
CA SER A 64 12.63 13.39 -11.96
C SER A 64 13.20 12.05 -12.41
N ASP A 65 13.96 12.09 -13.51
CA ASP A 65 14.63 10.91 -14.06
C ASP A 65 15.79 10.40 -13.18
N ASP A 66 16.15 11.10 -12.10
CA ASP A 66 17.30 10.80 -11.24
C ASP A 66 17.20 9.45 -10.53
N HIS A 67 15.99 8.90 -10.47
CA HIS A 67 15.68 7.65 -9.78
C HIS A 67 15.41 6.48 -10.74
N VAL A 68 15.36 6.73 -12.05
CA VAL A 68 15.11 5.69 -13.06
C VAL A 68 16.23 4.65 -13.01
N GLY A 69 15.84 3.37 -13.06
CA GLY A 69 16.74 2.22 -12.98
C GLY A 69 17.20 1.87 -11.56
N LYS A 70 16.70 2.55 -10.52
CA LYS A 70 16.98 2.18 -9.12
C LYS A 70 15.92 1.23 -8.58
N MET A 71 16.37 0.16 -7.93
CA MET A 71 15.50 -0.73 -7.17
C MET A 71 15.10 -0.08 -5.85
N PHE A 72 13.83 -0.20 -5.50
CA PHE A 72 13.27 0.24 -4.23
C PHE A 72 12.50 -0.90 -3.56
N LYS A 73 12.47 -0.85 -2.24
CA LYS A 73 11.38 -1.45 -1.46
C LYS A 73 10.24 -0.43 -1.44
N VAL A 74 9.16 -0.76 -2.12
CA VAL A 74 7.93 0.03 -2.23
C VAL A 74 6.96 -0.47 -1.18
N VAL A 75 6.55 0.41 -0.26
CA VAL A 75 5.47 0.16 0.68
C VAL A 75 4.23 0.88 0.16
N TYR A 76 3.14 0.16 -0.07
CA TYR A 76 1.94 0.71 -0.70
C TYR A 76 0.65 0.20 -0.05
N THR A 77 -0.44 0.94 -0.28
CA THR A 77 -1.81 0.53 0.07
C THR A 77 -2.69 0.55 -1.18
N ILE A 78 -3.82 -0.14 -1.10
CA ILE A 78 -4.86 -0.17 -2.12
C ILE A 78 -6.12 0.44 -1.51
N GLU A 79 -6.54 1.60 -2.02
CA GLU A 79 -7.80 2.24 -1.65
C GLU A 79 -8.87 1.79 -2.67
N SER A 80 -9.85 1.00 -2.23
CA SER A 80 -10.97 0.55 -3.08
C SER A 80 -12.11 1.56 -3.04
N GLU A 81 -12.43 2.18 -4.18
CA GLU A 81 -13.57 3.08 -4.36
C GLU A 81 -14.61 2.51 -5.34
N GLU A 82 -15.77 3.18 -5.48
CA GLU A 82 -16.81 2.76 -6.45
C GLU A 82 -16.30 2.74 -7.90
N GLU A 83 -15.28 3.55 -8.21
CA GLU A 83 -14.67 3.66 -9.54
C GLU A 83 -13.54 2.63 -9.79
N GLY A 84 -13.09 1.92 -8.75
CA GLY A 84 -12.03 0.91 -8.83
C GLY A 84 -11.00 1.00 -7.71
N ASP A 85 -9.97 0.16 -7.82
CA ASP A 85 -8.86 0.09 -6.86
C ASP A 85 -7.75 1.08 -7.23
N THR A 86 -7.31 1.88 -6.26
CA THR A 86 -6.24 2.87 -6.42
C THR A 86 -5.01 2.45 -5.63
N TYR A 87 -3.88 2.32 -6.32
CA TYR A 87 -2.61 1.91 -5.73
C TYR A 87 -1.78 3.13 -5.32
N ILE A 88 -1.38 3.19 -4.05
CA ILE A 88 -0.79 4.38 -3.45
C ILE A 88 0.49 4.04 -2.70
N ILE A 89 1.59 4.67 -3.10
CA ILE A 89 2.88 4.51 -2.44
C ILE A 89 2.88 5.32 -1.13
N LEU A 90 3.25 4.68 -0.02
CA LEU A 90 3.34 5.27 1.31
C LEU A 90 4.79 5.51 1.74
N ASP A 91 5.69 4.59 1.37
CA ASP A 91 7.12 4.69 1.62
C ASP A 91 7.97 4.07 0.50
N LEU A 92 9.19 4.59 0.37
CA LEU A 92 10.24 4.09 -0.53
C LEU A 92 11.54 3.98 0.27
N GLU A 93 12.24 2.86 0.11
CA GLU A 93 13.55 2.64 0.70
C GLU A 93 14.50 2.04 -0.35
N LEU A 94 15.73 2.55 -0.43
CA LEU A 94 16.77 1.88 -1.23
C LEU A 94 17.20 0.59 -0.52
N PRO A 95 17.34 -0.54 -1.23
CA PRO A 95 17.88 -1.76 -0.66
C PRO A 95 19.33 -1.52 -0.22
N MET A 96 19.67 -1.99 0.99
CA MET A 96 21.02 -1.88 1.57
C MET A 96 22.02 -2.80 0.88
#